data_AF-A7SL48-F1
#
_entry.id   AF-A7SL48-F1
#
_cell.length_a   1.000
_cell.length_b   1.000
_cell.length_c   1.000
_cell.angle_alpha   90.00
_cell.angle_beta   90.00
_cell.angle_gamma   90.00
#
_symmetry.space_group_name_H-M   'P 1'
#
loop_
_entity.id
_entity.type
_entity.pdbx_description
1 polymer ?
#
loop_
_entity_poly.entity_id
_entity_poly.type
_entity_poly.pdbx_seq_one_letter_code
_entity_poly.pdbx_strand_id
1 'polypeptide(L)'
;MDVGDIAIDDIMVNDTCSDDVDCPILQSELIKSNCSVADEYSSGTHCAFECDSQHYLKGATTIACLPSGTWDNKQPVCIENGMAKTGIRKNNTVHIIEFYYQFLVFVSIL
;
A
#
# COMPACT_ATOMS: atom_id res chain seq x y z
N MET A 1 51.46 -31.61 20.47
CA MET A 1 51.38 -30.22 19.99
C MET A 1 50.79 -30.33 18.61
N ASP A 2 49.48 -30.51 18.57
CA ASP A 2 48.76 -30.60 17.31
C ASP A 2 48.86 -29.24 16.63
N VAL A 3 49.48 -29.24 15.45
CA VAL A 3 49.55 -28.07 14.59
C VAL A 3 48.13 -27.90 14.06
N GLY A 4 47.42 -26.93 14.61
CA GLY A 4 46.00 -26.70 14.36
C GLY A 4 45.71 -26.57 12.86
N ASP A 5 44.64 -27.24 12.46
CA ASP A 5 44.08 -27.19 11.11
C ASP A 5 43.88 -25.73 10.70
N ILE A 6 44.45 -25.33 9.56
CA ILE A 6 44.07 -24.08 8.89
C ILE A 6 42.63 -24.30 8.45
N ALA A 7 41.69 -23.65 9.13
CA ALA A 7 40.30 -23.67 8.74
C ALA A 7 40.19 -23.06 7.33
N ILE A 8 39.42 -23.73 6.47
CA ILE A 8 39.10 -23.31 5.10
C ILE A 8 38.11 -22.12 5.12
N ASP A 9 37.81 -21.57 6.30
CA ASP A 9 36.96 -20.40 6.48
C ASP A 9 37.58 -19.09 5.96
N ASP A 10 38.90 -19.08 5.71
CA ASP A 10 39.61 -17.98 5.02
C ASP A 10 39.82 -18.21 3.52
N ILE A 11 39.33 -19.33 2.95
CA ILE A 11 39.12 -19.34 1.49
C ILE A 11 37.95 -18.40 1.29
N MET A 12 38.21 -17.30 0.58
CA MET A 12 37.19 -16.43 0.01
C MET A 12 36.27 -17.31 -0.86
N VAL A 13 35.31 -17.98 -0.22
CA VAL A 13 34.05 -18.33 -0.85
C VAL A 13 33.64 -17.01 -1.49
N ASN A 14 33.20 -17.07 -2.74
CA ASN A 14 32.60 -15.92 -3.37
C ASN A 14 31.29 -15.62 -2.63
N ASP A 15 31.41 -15.11 -1.41
CA ASP A 15 30.41 -14.49 -0.58
C ASP A 15 30.19 -13.11 -1.20
N THR A 16 29.74 -13.13 -2.46
CA THR A 16 28.79 -12.12 -2.88
C THR A 16 27.60 -12.35 -1.97
N CYS A 17 27.58 -11.69 -0.80
CA CYS A 17 26.32 -11.20 -0.26
C CYS A 17 25.71 -10.48 -1.45
N SER A 18 24.73 -11.13 -2.08
CA SER A 18 23.94 -10.48 -3.11
C SER A 18 23.42 -9.25 -2.40
N ASP A 19 23.87 -8.06 -2.81
CA ASP A 19 23.29 -6.81 -2.34
C ASP A 19 21.84 -6.88 -2.80
N ASP A 20 20.97 -7.49 -1.98
CA ASP A 20 19.57 -7.72 -2.31
C ASP A 20 18.97 -6.33 -2.46
N VAL A 21 18.80 -5.91 -3.71
CA VAL A 21 18.33 -4.57 -3.99
C VAL A 21 16.84 -4.56 -3.70
N ASP A 22 16.53 -4.26 -2.45
CA ASP A 22 15.18 -4.30 -1.94
C ASP A 22 14.36 -3.13 -2.46
N CYS A 23 13.15 -3.43 -2.92
CA CYS A 23 12.20 -2.41 -3.29
C CYS A 23 11.50 -1.83 -2.06
N PRO A 24 11.13 -0.54 -2.10
CA PRO A 24 10.39 0.11 -1.03
C PRO A 24 9.08 -0.62 -0.72
N ILE A 25 8.76 -0.75 0.58
CA ILE A 25 7.52 -1.34 1.06
C ILE A 25 6.33 -0.53 0.55
N LEU A 26 5.35 -1.22 -0.04
CA LEU A 26 4.12 -0.66 -0.57
C LEU A 26 3.11 -0.48 0.57
N GLN A 27 3.07 0.68 1.20
CA GLN A 27 2.04 0.98 2.22
C GLN A 27 0.76 1.47 1.54
N SER A 28 -0.34 0.71 1.65
CA SER A 28 -1.67 1.21 1.32
C SER A 28 -2.75 0.56 2.17
N GLU A 29 -3.58 1.38 2.80
CA GLU A 29 -4.70 0.94 3.66
C GLU A 29 -5.94 0.48 2.85
N LEU A 30 -5.96 0.67 1.53
CA LEU A 30 -7.14 0.45 0.67
C LEU A 30 -6.90 -0.52 -0.50
N ILE A 31 -5.70 -1.10 -0.58
CA ILE A 31 -5.31 -2.00 -1.67
C ILE A 31 -4.95 -3.36 -1.08
N LYS A 32 -5.63 -4.42 -1.53
CA LYS A 32 -5.18 -5.79 -1.32
C LYS A 32 -4.07 -6.07 -2.32
N SER A 33 -2.82 -6.02 -1.88
CA SER A 33 -1.69 -6.45 -2.69
C SER A 33 -1.44 -7.94 -2.46
N ASN A 34 -1.53 -8.74 -3.52
CA ASN A 34 -0.99 -10.10 -3.53
C ASN A 34 0.43 -10.00 -4.12
N CYS A 35 1.38 -9.67 -3.27
CA CYS A 35 2.80 -9.81 -3.57
C CYS A 35 3.24 -11.22 -3.19
N SER A 36 4.12 -11.83 -3.99
CA SER A 36 4.84 -13.02 -3.55
C SER A 36 5.58 -12.67 -2.26
N VAL A 37 5.11 -13.25 -1.15
CA VAL A 37 5.36 -12.81 0.22
C VAL A 37 6.86 -12.79 0.54
N ALA A 38 7.34 -11.60 0.92
CA ALA A 38 8.34 -11.41 1.96
C ALA A 38 8.21 -9.98 2.47
N ASP A 39 8.50 -9.78 3.76
CA ASP A 39 8.57 -8.45 4.40
C ASP A 39 9.65 -7.54 3.76
N GLU A 40 10.41 -8.09 2.80
CA GLU A 40 11.42 -7.48 1.94
C GLU A 40 11.16 -7.90 0.48
N TYR A 41 11.09 -6.94 -0.45
CA TYR A 41 10.84 -7.20 -1.86
C TYR A 41 12.16 -7.28 -2.62
N SER A 42 12.69 -8.49 -2.80
CA SER A 42 13.90 -8.69 -3.59
C SER A 42 13.66 -8.45 -5.08
N SER A 43 14.74 -8.16 -5.82
CA SER A 43 14.68 -7.97 -7.26
C SER A 43 14.02 -9.15 -7.97
N GLY A 44 13.08 -8.88 -8.88
CA GLY A 44 12.25 -9.90 -9.53
C GLY A 44 10.93 -10.20 -8.83
N THR A 45 10.66 -9.63 -7.65
CA THR A 45 9.35 -9.74 -6.99
C THR A 45 8.26 -9.07 -7.82
N HIS A 46 7.11 -9.75 -7.97
CA HIS A 46 5.93 -9.22 -8.64
C HIS A 46 4.80 -9.00 -7.63
N CYS A 47 4.18 -7.83 -7.69
CA CYS A 47 3.06 -7.45 -6.84
C CYS A 47 1.84 -7.20 -7.71
N ALA A 48 0.78 -7.99 -7.49
CA ALA A 48 -0.53 -7.75 -8.08
C ALA A 48 -1.41 -6.97 -7.12
N PHE A 49 -2.14 -5.97 -7.62
CA PHE A 49 -3.01 -5.12 -6.82
C PHE A 49 -4.47 -5.34 -7.16
N GLU A 50 -5.28 -5.45 -6.12
CA GLU A 50 -6.72 -5.55 -6.20
C GLU A 50 -7.37 -4.54 -5.24
N CYS A 51 -8.40 -3.85 -5.74
CA CYS A 51 -9.20 -2.94 -4.92
C CYS A 51 -10.39 -3.68 -4.31
N ASP A 52 -10.84 -3.22 -3.14
CA ASP A 52 -12.09 -3.69 -2.56
C ASP A 52 -13.28 -3.40 -3.48
N SER A 53 -14.34 -4.21 -3.33
CA SER A 53 -15.60 -4.04 -4.06
C SER A 53 -16.06 -2.58 -3.96
N GLN A 54 -16.56 -2.01 -5.07
CA GLN A 54 -16.95 -0.59 -5.21
C GLN A 54 -15.83 0.38 -5.56
N HIS A 55 -14.58 -0.08 -5.71
CA HIS A 55 -13.48 0.72 -6.22
C HIS A 55 -12.95 0.11 -7.51
N TYR A 56 -12.37 0.96 -8.37
CA TYR A 56 -11.62 0.49 -9.53
C TYR A 56 -10.16 0.89 -9.38
N LEU A 57 -9.27 0.03 -9.86
CA LEU A 57 -7.83 0.28 -9.85
C LEU A 57 -7.47 1.27 -10.94
N LYS A 58 -6.83 2.38 -10.58
CA LYS A 58 -6.23 3.32 -11.53
C LYS A 58 -4.71 3.18 -11.49
N GLY A 59 -4.13 2.76 -12.61
CA GLY A 59 -2.69 2.58 -12.78
C GLY A 59 -2.35 1.17 -13.25
N ALA A 60 -1.13 0.72 -12.94
CA ALA A 60 -0.68 -0.62 -13.24
C ALA A 60 -1.35 -1.65 -12.31
N THR A 61 -1.88 -2.73 -12.87
CA THR A 61 -2.45 -3.86 -12.11
C THR A 61 -1.39 -4.71 -11.42
N THR A 62 -0.19 -4.67 -11.96
CA THR A 62 0.96 -5.46 -11.54
C THR A 62 2.20 -4.60 -11.67
N ILE A 63 3.08 -4.68 -10.69
CA ILE A 63 4.39 -4.01 -10.72
C ILE A 63 5.48 -5.02 -10.35
N ALA A 64 6.69 -4.77 -10.84
CA ALA A 64 7.85 -5.63 -10.65
C ALA A 64 8.99 -4.87 -9.98
N CYS A 65 9.65 -5.51 -9.02
CA CYS A 65 10.85 -4.99 -8.39
C CYS A 65 12.04 -5.14 -9.35
N LEU A 66 12.61 -4.02 -9.78
CA LEU A 66 13.75 -4.04 -10.69
C LEU A 66 15.06 -4.32 -9.93
N PRO A 67 16.10 -4.83 -10.61
CA PRO A 67 17.45 -4.97 -10.03
C PRO A 67 18.08 -3.66 -9.54
N SER A 68 17.46 -2.52 -9.84
CA SER A 68 17.84 -1.21 -9.32
C SER A 68 17.23 -0.87 -7.95
N GLY A 69 16.43 -1.76 -7.34
CA GLY A 69 15.76 -1.49 -6.05
C GLY A 69 14.56 -0.57 -6.17
N THR A 70 14.02 -0.43 -7.37
CA THR A 70 12.91 0.46 -7.67
C THR A 70 11.83 -0.32 -8.38
N TRP A 71 10.58 0.01 -8.09
CA TRP A 71 9.45 -0.50 -8.84
C TRP A 71 9.49 0.00 -10.29
N ASP A 72 9.18 -0.89 -11.24
CA ASP A 72 9.05 -0.57 -12.66
C ASP A 72 7.92 0.43 -12.96
N ASN A 73 6.94 0.49 -12.06
CA ASN A 73 5.75 1.31 -12.16
C ASN A 73 5.40 1.92 -10.80
N LYS A 74 4.64 3.02 -10.84
CA LYS A 74 4.11 3.64 -9.63
C LYS A 74 3.04 2.74 -9.02
N GLN A 75 2.98 2.73 -7.68
CA GLN A 75 1.89 2.09 -6.94
C GLN A 75 0.53 2.61 -7.45
N PRO A 76 -0.40 1.72 -7.84
CA PRO A 76 -1.72 2.12 -8.31
C PRO A 76 -2.57 2.67 -7.16
N VAL A 77 -3.67 3.34 -7.50
CA VAL A 77 -4.60 3.93 -6.52
C VAL A 77 -5.99 3.36 -6.75
N CYS A 78 -6.67 2.97 -5.67
CA CYS A 78 -8.08 2.62 -5.72
C CYS A 78 -8.94 3.88 -5.72
N ILE A 79 -9.77 4.02 -6.76
CA ILE A 79 -10.71 5.13 -6.87
C ILE A 79 -12.11 4.60 -6.65
N GLU A 80 -12.87 5.27 -5.79
CA GLU A 80 -14.29 5.00 -5.61
C GLU A 80 -14.99 5.01 -6.98
N ASN A 81 -15.62 3.90 -7.33
CA ASN A 81 -16.49 3.89 -8.48
C ASN A 81 -17.68 4.78 -8.13
N GLY A 82 -17.87 5.90 -8.83
CA GLY A 82 -18.97 6.84 -8.56
C GLY A 82 -20.37 6.19 -8.67
N MET A 83 -20.42 4.98 -9.23
CA MET A 83 -21.59 4.13 -9.35
C MET A 83 -21.95 3.40 -8.03
N ALA A 84 -21.04 3.33 -7.06
CA ALA A 84 -21.28 2.70 -5.76
C ALA A 84 -22.03 3.58 -4.76
N LYS A 85 -22.37 4.83 -5.13
CA LYS A 85 -23.26 5.69 -4.33
C LYS A 85 -24.74 5.32 -4.45
N THR A 86 -25.07 4.05 -4.72
CA THR A 86 -26.44 3.54 -4.66
C THR A 86 -26.66 2.88 -3.30
N GLY A 87 -26.89 3.70 -2.28
CA GLY A 87 -27.29 3.22 -0.97
C GLY A 87 -27.01 4.18 0.17
N ILE A 88 -27.96 5.08 0.41
CA ILE A 88 -28.20 5.84 1.66
C ILE A 88 -27.44 7.17 1.78
N ARG A 89 -28.23 8.26 1.75
CA ARG A 89 -27.89 9.58 2.28
C ARG A 89 -27.13 9.42 3.60
N LYS A 90 -25.90 9.93 3.72
CA LYS A 90 -25.37 10.31 5.04
C LYS A 90 -26.31 11.41 5.59
N ASN A 91 -27.26 10.98 6.42
CA ASN A 91 -28.06 11.73 7.38
C ASN A 91 -28.76 13.00 6.85
N ASN A 92 -29.87 12.84 6.13
CA ASN A 92 -30.77 13.96 5.84
C ASN A 92 -31.88 14.16 6.90
N THR A 93 -31.56 13.89 8.18
CA THR A 93 -32.46 14.14 9.31
C THR A 93 -31.83 14.98 10.42
N VAL A 94 -30.57 15.42 10.31
CA VAL A 94 -29.94 16.28 11.36
C VAL A 94 -29.51 17.66 10.82
N HIS A 95 -29.15 17.80 9.53
CA HIS A 95 -28.72 19.10 8.99
C HIS A 95 -29.81 20.19 8.96
N ILE A 96 -31.09 19.83 8.78
CA ILE A 96 -32.19 20.81 8.72
C ILE A 96 -32.58 21.30 10.13
N ILE A 97 -32.56 20.39 11.11
CA ILE A 97 -32.95 20.68 12.49
C ILE A 97 -31.92 21.63 13.13
N GLU A 98 -30.63 21.39 12.91
CA GLU A 98 -29.54 22.29 13.35
C GLU A 98 -29.67 23.70 12.75
N PHE A 99 -30.00 23.82 11.45
CA PHE A 99 -30.24 25.12 10.82
C PHE A 99 -31.49 25.84 11.38
N TYR A 100 -32.57 25.11 11.68
CA TYR A 100 -33.79 25.68 12.26
C TYR A 100 -33.58 26.17 13.70
N TYR A 101 -32.91 25.39 14.54
CA TYR A 101 -32.55 25.83 15.90
C TYR A 101 -31.61 27.04 15.88
N GLN A 102 -30.64 27.08 14.95
CA GLN A 102 -29.77 28.24 14.79
C GLN A 102 -30.57 29.50 14.41
N PHE A 103 -31.54 29.39 13.50
CA PHE A 103 -32.42 30.49 13.10
C PHE A 103 -33.31 31.00 14.25
N LEU A 104 -33.93 30.10 15.04
CA LEU A 104 -34.78 30.46 16.19
C LEU A 104 -34.01 31.19 17.30
N VAL A 105 -32.77 30.79 17.59
CA VAL A 105 -31.93 31.44 18.61
C VAL A 105 -31.64 32.90 18.23
N PHE A 106 -31.34 33.19 16.95
CA PHE A 106 -31.12 34.57 16.50
C PHE A 106 -32.38 35.44 16.62
N VAL A 107 -33.56 34.92 16.28
CA VAL A 107 -34.83 35.66 16.41
C VAL A 107 -35.18 35.95 17.87
N SER A 108 -34.73 35.12 18.81
CA SER A 108 -35.01 35.29 20.24
C SER A 108 -34.07 36.29 20.93
N ILE A 109 -32.95 36.64 20.29
CA ILE A 109 -31.92 37.55 20.82
C ILE A 109 -32.07 38.97 20.21
N LEU A 110 -32.90 39.12 19.16
CA LEU A 110 -33.29 40.40 18.56
C LEU A 110 -34.53 40.96 19.25
#